data_AF-A0A7W0ID79-F1
#
_entry.id   AF-A0A7W0ID79-F1
#
_cell.length_a   1.000
_cell.length_b   1.000
_cell.length_c   1.000
_cell.angle_alpha   90.00
_cell.angle_beta   90.00
_cell.angle_gamma   90.00
#
_symmetry.space_group_name_H-M   'P 1'
#
loop_
_entity.id
_entity.type
_entity.pdbx_description
1 polymer ?
#
loop_
_entity_poly.entity_id
_entity_poly.type
_entity_poly.pdbx_seq_one_letter_code
_entity_poly.pdbx_strand_id
1 'polypeptide(L)' 'MVTDGVWAVALAAAGATFVVLEGRALLRRERTLSAFLRRLAGIDPRRPWRPVGIAVIAGFCAWLASHLIFGV' A
#
# COMPACT_ATOMS: atom_id res chain seq x y z
N MET A 1 16.86 -12.16 15.15
CA MET A 1 17.59 -12.84 14.05
C MET A 1 16.73 -13.85 13.30
N VAL A 2 16.03 -14.82 13.93
CA VAL A 2 15.06 -15.69 13.22
C VAL A 2 13.74 -14.95 12.93
N THR A 3 13.36 -14.02 13.79
CA THR A 3 12.12 -13.22 13.69
C THR A 3 12.07 -12.33 12.46
N ASP A 4 13.19 -11.72 12.08
CA ASP A 4 13.24 -10.64 11.09
C ASP A 4 13.02 -11.16 9.67
N GLY A 5 13.56 -12.35 9.37
CA GLY A 5 13.33 -13.05 8.10
C GLY A 5 11.89 -13.54 7.94
N VAL A 6 11.25 -14.01 9.02
CA VAL A 6 9.86 -14.47 8.98
C VAL A 6 8.91 -13.31 8.70
N TRP A 7 9.13 -12.15 9.34
CA TRP A 7 8.34 -10.94 9.06
C TRP A 7 8.53 -10.43 7.63
N ALA A 8 9.77 -10.43 7.13
CA ALA A 8 10.05 -10.03 5.75
C ALA A 8 9.38 -10.95 4.72
N VAL A 9 9.42 -12.27 4.94
CA VAL A 9 8.76 -13.26 4.08
C VAL A 9 7.24 -13.13 4.16
N ALA A 10 6.68 -12.92 5.36
CA ALA A 10 5.24 -12.72 5.55
C ALA A 10 4.75 -11.44 4.85
N LEU A 11 5.51 -10.34 4.93
CA LEU A 11 5.20 -9.10 4.21
C LEU A 11 5.32 -9.26 2.70
N ALA A 12 6.36 -9.95 2.22
CA ALA A 12 6.51 -10.24 0.79
C ALA A 12 5.36 -11.11 0.26
N ALA A 13 4.95 -12.14 1.02
CA ALA A 13 3.81 -12.99 0.68
C ALA A 13 2.50 -12.19 0.67
N ALA A 14 2.24 -11.37 1.70
CA ALA A 14 1.07 -10.50 1.75
C ALA A 14 1.03 -9.50 0.58
N GLY A 15 2.16 -8.88 0.25
CA GLY A 15 2.30 -8.00 -0.91
C GLY A 15 2.04 -8.72 -2.23
N ALA A 16 2.59 -9.93 -2.41
CA ALA A 16 2.35 -10.74 -3.61
C ALA A 16 0.87 -11.13 -3.74
N THR A 17 0.24 -11.58 -2.64
CA THR A 17 -1.20 -11.89 -2.62
C THR A 17 -2.03 -10.66 -2.96
N PHE A 18 -1.69 -9.49 -2.39
CA PHE A 18 -2.35 -8.24 -2.71
C PHE A 18 -2.27 -7.92 -4.21
N VAL A 19 -1.08 -7.99 -4.82
CA VAL A 19 -0.89 -7.72 -6.26
C VAL A 19 -1.69 -8.69 -7.14
N VAL A 20 -1.73 -9.98 -6.78
CA VAL A 20 -2.50 -10.98 -7.52
C VAL A 20 -4.00 -10.71 -7.43
N LEU A 21 -4.50 -10.39 -6.23
CA LEU A 21 -5.93 -10.09 -6.01
C LEU A 21 -6.33 -8.77 -6.69
N GLU A 22 -5.50 -7.73 -6.60
CA GLU A 22 -5.65 -6.46 -7.34
C GLU A 22 -5.68 -6.69 -8.85
N GLY A 23 -4.67 -7.40 -9.38
CA GLY A 23 -4.56 -7.68 -10.81
C GLY A 23 -5.77 -8.45 -11.32
N ARG A 24 -6.25 -9.42 -10.54
CA ARG A 24 -7.46 -10.18 -10.88
C ARG A 24 -8.73 -9.33 -10.79
N ALA A 25 -8.85 -8.44 -9.80
CA ALA A 25 -9.96 -7.51 -9.69
C ALA A 25 -9.99 -6.50 -10.86
N LEU A 26 -8.83 -6.00 -11.28
CA LEU A 26 -8.68 -5.16 -12.48
C LEU A 26 -9.15 -5.88 -13.74
N LEU A 27 -8.72 -7.13 -13.94
CA LEU A 27 -9.14 -7.95 -15.09
C LEU A 27 -10.65 -8.22 -15.12
N ARG A 28 -11.28 -8.31 -13.94
CA ARG A 28 -12.73 -8.52 -13.79
C ARG A 28 -13.54 -7.22 -13.77
N ARG A 29 -12.91 -6.05 -13.91
CA ARG A 29 -13.53 -4.72 -13.74
C ARG A 29 -14.27 -4.56 -12.41
N GLU A 30 -13.85 -5.27 -11.38
CA GLU A 30 -14.38 -5.13 -10.03
C GLU A 30 -13.72 -3.94 -9.31
N ARG A 31 -14.36 -3.43 -8.27
CA ARG A 31 -13.79 -2.32 -7.47
C ARG A 31 -12.54 -2.80 -6.77
N THR A 32 -11.40 -2.18 -7.09
CA THR A 32 -10.11 -2.55 -6.54
C THR A 32 -9.83 -1.79 -5.25
N LEU A 33 -9.03 -2.38 -4.36
CA LEU A 33 -8.65 -1.73 -3.10
C LEU A 33 -7.79 -0.50 -3.37
N SER A 34 -6.94 -0.54 -4.40
CA SER A 34 -6.19 0.61 -4.91
C SER A 34 -7.10 1.73 -5.40
N ALA A 35 -8.23 1.42 -6.06
CA ALA A 35 -9.20 2.42 -6.47
C ALA A 35 -9.90 3.07 -5.25
N PHE A 36 -10.21 2.27 -4.22
CA PHE A 36 -10.75 2.80 -2.96
C PHE A 36 -9.75 3.72 -2.26
N LEU A 37 -8.49 3.32 -2.14
CA LEU A 37 -7.43 4.12 -1.53
C LEU A 37 -7.17 5.43 -2.32
N ARG A 38 -7.17 5.36 -3.65
CA ARG A 38 -7.04 6.56 -4.52
C ARG A 38 -8.21 7.52 -4.35
N ARG A 39 -9.43 7.01 -4.16
CA ARG A 39 -10.62 7.82 -3.85
C ARG A 39 -10.53 8.47 -2.48
N LEU A 40 -10.12 7.70 -1.47
CA LEU A 40 -9.93 8.19 -0.11
C LEU A 40 -8.86 9.30 -0.08
N ALA A 41 -7.74 9.08 -0.77
CA ALA A 41 -6.65 10.04 -0.90
C ALA A 41 -7.00 11.24 -1.81
N GLY A 42 -8.17 11.27 -2.44
CA GLY A 42 -8.58 12.33 -3.36
C GLY A 42 -7.71 12.43 -4.63
N ILE A 43 -7.02 11.35 -4.99
CA ILE A 43 -6.21 11.22 -6.19
C ILE A 43 -7.13 11.08 -7.41
N ASP A 44 -8.18 10.27 -7.27
CA ASP A 44 -9.16 10.04 -8.32
C ASP A 44 -10.59 9.89 -7.74
N PRO A 45 -11.55 10.78 -8.04
CA PRO A 45 -11.39 12.03 -8.79
C PRO A 45 -10.49 13.03 -8.06
N ARG A 46 -9.84 13.95 -8.80
CA ARG A 46 -8.94 14.98 -8.21
C ARG A 46 -9.73 15.88 -7.25
N ARG A 47 -9.35 15.86 -5.97
CA ARG A 47 -9.93 16.72 -4.92
C ARG A 47 -8.90 17.75 -4.43
N PRO A 48 -9.33 18.89 -3.85
CA PRO A 48 -8.40 19.94 -3.41
C PRO A 48 -7.44 19.50 -2.29
N TRP A 49 -7.78 18.45 -1.53
CA TRP A 49 -6.91 17.84 -0.52
C TRP A 49 -5.98 16.75 -1.04
N ARG A 50 -5.92 16.53 -2.36
CA ARG A 50 -4.96 15.60 -3.00
C ARG A 50 -3.52 15.73 -2.46
N PRO A 51 -2.93 16.92 -2.26
CA PRO A 51 -1.58 17.03 -1.70
C PRO A 51 -1.49 16.44 -0.29
N VAL A 52 -2.54 16.57 0.54
CA VAL A 52 -2.62 15.94 1.87
C VAL A 52 -2.66 14.42 1.75
N GLY A 53 -3.48 13.88 0.85
CA GLY A 53 -3.55 12.44 0.62
C GLY A 53 -2.22 11.85 0.14
N ILE A 54 -1.52 12.54 -0.76
CA ILE A 54 -0.18 12.15 -1.22
C ILE A 54 0.83 12.21 -0.07
N ALA A 55 0.81 13.27 0.73
CA ALA A 55 1.71 13.43 1.87
C ALA A 55 1.52 12.33 2.93
N VAL A 56 0.27 11.94 3.22
CA VAL A 56 -0.03 10.84 4.16
C VAL A 56 0.49 9.49 3.62
N ILE A 57 0.26 9.19 2.34
CA ILE A 57 0.76 7.95 1.72
C ILE A 57 2.29 7.93 1.72
N ALA A 58 2.92 9.03 1.31
CA ALA A 58 4.37 9.15 1.31
C ALA A 58 4.97 9.03 2.71
N GLY A 59 4.34 9.67 3.71
CA GLY A 59 4.74 9.59 5.12
C GLY A 59 4.63 8.17 5.67
N PHE A 60 3.52 7.47 5.37
CA PHE A 60 3.36 6.06 5.75
C PHE A 60 4.43 5.17 5.08
N CYS A 61 4.69 5.35 3.79
CA CYS A 61 5.75 4.61 3.09
C CYS A 61 7.14 4.87 3.67
N ALA A 62 7.45 6.13 4.01
CA ALA A 62 8.73 6.51 4.61
C ALA A 62 8.88 5.92 6.01
N TRP A 63 7.82 6.00 6.83
CA TRP A 63 7.78 5.39 8.16
C TRP A 63 7.94 3.88 8.08
N LEU A 64 7.18 3.21 7.20
CA LEU A 64 7.25 1.76 7.02
C LEU A 64 8.64 1.33 6.53
N ALA A 65 9.23 2.04 5.56
CA ALA A 65 10.59 1.78 5.11
C ALA A 65 11.61 1.95 6.25
N SER A 66 11.46 2.99 7.07
CA SER A 66 12.31 3.21 8.24
C SER A 66 12.16 2.10 9.28
N HIS A 67 10.94 1.67 9.60
CA HIS A 67 10.67 0.52 10.47
C HIS A 67 11.30 -0.77 9.91
N LEU A 68 11.20 -1.04 8.61
CA LEU A 68 11.74 -2.26 8.01
C LEU A 68 13.27 -2.27 7.95
N ILE A 69 13.91 -1.12 7.72
CA ILE A 69 15.38 -1.02 7.63
C ILE A 69 16.01 -0.96 9.02
N PHE A 70 15.42 -0.21 9.95
CA PHE A 70 16.02 0.11 11.24
C PHE A 70 15.38 -0.61 12.42
N GLY A 71 14.25 -1.31 12.24
CA GLY A 71 13.59 -2.10 13.28
C GLY A 71 13.04 -1.29 14.46
N VAL A 72 12.82 0.03 14.27
CA VAL A 72 12.17 0.93 15.25
C VAL A 72 10.74 0.47 15.50
#